data_AF-A0A3A9Z376-F1
#
_entry.id   AF-A0A3A9Z376-F1
#
_cell.length_a   1.000
_cell.length_b   1.000
_cell.length_c   1.000
_cell.angle_alpha   90.00
_cell.angle_beta   90.00
_cell.angle_gamma   90.00
#
_symmetry.space_group_name_H-M   'P 1'
#
loop_
_entity.id
_entity.type
_entity.pdbx_description
1 polymer ?
#
loop_
_entity_poly.entity_id
_entity_poly.type
_entity_poly.pdbx_seq_one_letter_code
_entity_poly.pdbx_strand_id
1 'polypeptide(L)'
;MHPENPENAPVSCGAPLPAGRAAGTGLTVSRRAPRRALRALALAAVPVLLAAGCSSGSDGEEPADDQPSPSASPTPEPVRFAELPEPCATVSGDTISDVVPEADPEHGDKLDSPDPATSAACLWSGLDDYQFRSLTVSLRRFDSDLSVGSGDERAVGYVREMVEEITSDEDNKDVETAALAGTGDEATSIAYHVKKAAGEDEEEYRQHRVVARTANVVVTVDYSGAGFEGDDTPGAGGMKEAAEAVAEEVVAAVNATAEEPGGAEGGADEGADAGGPGGAQEDAGGAGDAESGEPPSNSVEGEDAQG
;
A
#
# COMPACT_ATOMS: atom_id res chain seq x y z
N MET A 1 -19.22 28.26 33.78
CA MET A 1 -20.26 27.89 32.81
C MET A 1 -19.57 27.32 31.59
N HIS A 2 -19.65 26.00 31.40
CA HIS A 2 -19.33 25.33 30.13
C HIS A 2 -20.45 25.58 29.12
N PRO A 3 -20.14 25.56 27.82
CA PRO A 3 -20.72 24.52 26.94
C PRO A 3 -19.66 23.97 25.97
N GLU A 4 -19.41 22.66 25.93
CA GLU A 4 -20.15 21.57 25.25
C GLU A 4 -19.70 21.35 23.79
N ASN A 5 -18.98 20.23 23.64
CA ASN A 5 -18.55 19.52 22.43
C ASN A 5 -19.73 18.73 21.83
N PRO A 6 -19.98 18.76 20.52
CA PRO A 6 -20.80 17.75 19.85
C PRO A 6 -19.93 16.77 19.04
N GLU A 7 -19.63 15.63 19.66
CA GLU A 7 -19.37 14.38 18.94
C GLU A 7 -20.70 13.78 18.43
N ASN A 8 -20.60 13.10 17.28
CA ASN A 8 -21.42 11.97 16.86
C ASN A 8 -22.76 12.27 16.13
N ALA A 9 -22.70 12.23 14.79
CA ALA A 9 -23.86 12.00 13.93
C ALA A 9 -23.62 10.74 13.06
N PRO A 10 -24.58 9.80 12.98
CA PRO A 10 -24.41 8.54 12.25
C PRO A 10 -24.48 8.73 10.74
N VAL A 11 -23.55 8.10 10.01
CA VAL A 11 -23.60 7.93 8.56
C VAL A 11 -24.81 7.05 8.21
N SER A 12 -25.84 7.69 7.67
CA SER A 12 -27.05 7.05 7.18
C SER A 12 -26.80 6.54 5.76
N CYS A 13 -26.87 5.22 5.57
CA CYS A 13 -26.91 4.61 4.23
C CYS A 13 -28.14 5.11 3.47
N GLY A 14 -27.91 5.98 2.48
CA GLY A 14 -28.93 6.45 1.55
C GLY A 14 -29.40 5.33 0.61
N ALA A 15 -30.71 5.09 0.62
CA ALA A 15 -31.40 4.25 -0.35
C ALA A 15 -31.55 4.97 -1.71
N PRO A 16 -31.65 4.23 -2.83
CA PRO A 16 -31.92 4.82 -4.15
C PRO A 16 -33.44 4.98 -4.43
N LEU A 17 -33.80 6.11 -5.06
CA LEU A 17 -35.08 6.40 -5.74
C LEU A 17 -34.75 7.07 -7.10
N PRO A 18 -35.71 7.26 -8.03
CA PRO A 18 -36.33 6.26 -8.88
C PRO A 18 -36.14 6.57 -10.38
N ALA A 19 -35.98 5.55 -11.23
CA ALA A 19 -35.92 5.75 -12.68
C ALA A 19 -37.32 6.06 -13.27
N GLY A 20 -37.46 7.24 -13.85
CA GLY A 20 -38.64 7.73 -14.57
C GLY A 20 -38.61 7.41 -16.07
N ARG A 21 -39.76 6.94 -16.54
CA ARG A 21 -40.26 6.69 -17.91
C ARG A 21 -39.63 7.50 -19.06
N ALA A 22 -39.40 6.79 -20.17
CA ALA A 22 -39.66 7.29 -21.53
C ALA A 22 -40.52 6.27 -22.32
N ALA A 23 -41.41 6.81 -23.15
CA ALA A 23 -42.49 6.14 -23.84
C ALA A 23 -42.09 5.56 -25.21
N GLY A 24 -42.80 4.52 -25.66
CA GLY A 24 -42.71 4.00 -27.02
C GLY A 24 -43.80 2.96 -27.29
N THR A 25 -44.91 3.41 -27.89
CA THR A 25 -46.04 2.62 -28.40
C THR A 25 -45.66 1.69 -29.55
N GLY A 26 -46.21 0.47 -29.60
CA GLY A 26 -46.22 -0.31 -30.84
C GLY A 26 -46.64 -1.78 -30.74
N LEU A 27 -47.94 -2.02 -30.97
CA LEU A 27 -48.53 -3.17 -31.66
C LEU A 27 -48.57 -4.57 -30.99
N THR A 28 -49.80 -5.05 -30.87
CA THR A 28 -50.23 -6.41 -30.55
C THR A 28 -49.88 -7.43 -31.65
N VAL A 29 -49.68 -8.71 -31.30
CA VAL A 29 -50.38 -9.88 -31.91
C VAL A 29 -49.78 -11.26 -31.50
N SER A 30 -50.71 -12.17 -31.18
CA SER A 30 -50.71 -13.65 -31.26
C SER A 30 -49.81 -14.54 -30.39
N ARG A 31 -50.52 -15.32 -29.55
CA ARG A 31 -50.13 -16.66 -29.09
C ARG A 31 -50.03 -17.63 -30.27
N ARG A 32 -49.04 -18.53 -30.24
CA ARG A 32 -49.16 -19.94 -30.69
C ARG A 32 -47.94 -20.75 -30.21
N ALA A 33 -48.19 -21.74 -29.36
CA ALA A 33 -47.28 -22.88 -29.21
C ALA A 33 -47.35 -23.78 -30.46
N PRO A 34 -46.31 -24.57 -30.76
CA PRO A 34 -46.50 -26.02 -30.67
C PRO A 34 -45.31 -26.85 -30.17
N ARG A 35 -45.65 -28.10 -29.93
CA ARG A 35 -45.00 -29.22 -29.23
C ARG A 35 -43.87 -29.93 -30.02
N ARG A 36 -43.10 -30.74 -29.26
CA ARG A 36 -42.27 -31.95 -29.58
C ARG A 36 -40.80 -31.65 -29.97
N ALA A 37 -39.76 -32.39 -29.58
CA ALA A 37 -39.61 -33.80 -29.12
C ALA A 37 -38.35 -33.93 -28.21
N LEU A 38 -38.41 -34.62 -27.06
CA LEU A 38 -37.84 -35.96 -26.81
C LEU A 38 -36.43 -36.23 -27.37
N ARG A 39 -35.44 -36.36 -26.48
CA ARG A 39 -34.56 -37.54 -26.40
C ARG A 39 -33.87 -37.64 -25.04
N ALA A 40 -34.03 -38.82 -24.44
CA ALA A 40 -33.40 -39.28 -23.21
C ALA A 40 -32.01 -39.87 -23.50
N LEU A 41 -31.14 -39.87 -22.49
CA LEU A 41 -30.16 -40.93 -22.27
C LEU A 41 -29.91 -41.06 -20.75
N ALA A 42 -30.14 -42.27 -20.27
CA ALA A 42 -29.97 -42.75 -18.91
C ALA A 42 -28.93 -43.88 -18.91
N LEU A 43 -28.20 -44.05 -17.80
CA LEU A 43 -27.53 -45.27 -17.28
C LEU A 43 -26.75 -44.82 -16.01
N ALA A 44 -27.22 -44.99 -14.76
CA ALA A 44 -27.33 -46.21 -13.90
C ALA A 44 -25.96 -46.88 -13.63
N ALA A 45 -25.53 -47.34 -12.44
CA ALA A 45 -25.89 -47.28 -11.00
C ALA A 45 -24.66 -47.88 -10.23
N VAL A 46 -24.11 -47.30 -9.14
CA VAL A 46 -24.25 -47.65 -7.67
C VAL A 46 -23.87 -49.12 -7.29
N PRO A 47 -23.41 -49.50 -6.05
CA PRO A 47 -22.49 -48.96 -5.00
C PRO A 47 -21.43 -49.99 -4.51
N VAL A 48 -20.50 -49.63 -3.60
CA VAL A 48 -19.96 -50.59 -2.60
C VAL A 48 -19.84 -49.92 -1.23
N LEU A 49 -20.72 -50.33 -0.32
CA LEU A 49 -20.57 -50.20 1.13
C LEU A 49 -19.61 -51.29 1.62
N LEU A 50 -18.59 -50.93 2.40
CA LEU A 50 -17.80 -51.88 3.17
C LEU A 50 -18.06 -51.65 4.66
N ALA A 51 -18.81 -52.59 5.25
CA ALA A 51 -18.92 -52.79 6.67
C ALA A 51 -18.74 -54.29 6.97
N ALA A 52 -17.65 -54.63 7.67
CA ALA A 52 -17.46 -55.78 8.55
C ALA A 52 -16.02 -55.66 9.13
N GLY A 53 -15.74 -55.98 10.39
CA GLY A 53 -16.59 -56.63 11.37
C GLY A 53 -16.02 -56.54 12.78
N CYS A 54 -16.94 -56.57 13.74
CA CYS A 54 -16.64 -56.94 15.12
C CYS A 54 -16.91 -58.44 15.19
N SER A 55 -15.84 -59.25 15.27
CA SER A 55 -15.94 -60.68 15.57
C SER A 55 -15.40 -60.92 16.98
N SER A 56 -16.18 -61.67 17.74
CA SER A 56 -15.90 -62.13 19.10
C SER A 56 -14.87 -63.27 19.10
N GLY A 57 -13.94 -63.29 20.07
CA GLY A 57 -13.23 -64.50 20.49
C GLY A 57 -11.73 -64.40 20.87
N SER A 58 -11.48 -64.54 22.17
CA SER A 58 -10.39 -65.32 22.81
C SER A 58 -8.97 -64.74 22.98
N ASP A 59 -8.50 -64.96 24.20
CA ASP A 59 -7.22 -64.64 24.85
C ASP A 59 -5.96 -64.80 23.98
N GLY A 60 -5.06 -63.81 24.10
CA GLY A 60 -3.71 -63.84 23.58
C GLY A 60 -2.90 -62.67 24.15
N GLU A 61 -1.95 -63.01 25.03
CA GLU A 61 -1.03 -62.08 25.70
C GLU A 61 0.12 -61.68 24.74
N GLU A 62 0.59 -60.42 24.90
CA GLU A 62 1.83 -59.78 24.39
C GLU A 62 1.89 -59.26 22.93
N PRO A 63 2.69 -58.21 22.61
CA PRO A 63 3.43 -57.27 23.44
C PRO A 63 2.94 -55.80 23.29
N ALA A 64 3.50 -54.88 24.08
CA ALA A 64 3.21 -53.46 24.03
C ALA A 64 3.45 -52.85 22.63
N ASP A 65 2.38 -52.32 22.03
CA ASP A 65 2.40 -51.52 20.82
C ASP A 65 3.31 -50.29 21.01
N ASP A 66 4.36 -50.22 20.19
CA ASP A 66 5.10 -49.00 19.87
C ASP A 66 4.09 -47.93 19.47
N GLN A 67 3.85 -46.95 20.35
CA GLN A 67 3.04 -45.79 20.00
C GLN A 67 3.71 -45.07 18.82
N PRO A 68 3.00 -44.84 17.70
CA PRO A 68 3.53 -43.99 16.64
C PRO A 68 3.76 -42.58 17.20
N SER A 69 4.98 -42.07 17.01
CA SER A 69 5.31 -40.68 17.34
C SER A 69 4.32 -39.73 16.65
N PRO A 70 3.89 -38.63 17.29
CA PRO A 70 2.98 -37.69 16.65
C PRO A 70 3.68 -37.11 15.41
N SER A 71 3.12 -37.36 14.22
CA SER A 71 3.50 -36.64 13.01
C SER A 71 3.35 -35.15 13.27
N ALA A 72 4.42 -34.38 13.04
CA ALA A 72 4.36 -32.93 13.12
C ALA A 72 3.26 -32.43 12.18
N SER A 73 2.33 -31.63 12.72
CA SER A 73 1.34 -30.94 11.92
C SER A 73 2.05 -30.00 10.95
N PRO A 74 1.57 -29.86 9.69
CA PRO A 74 2.15 -28.89 8.77
C PRO A 74 2.08 -27.49 9.37
N THR A 75 3.13 -26.71 9.20
CA THR A 75 3.19 -25.29 9.55
C THR A 75 3.34 -24.46 8.27
N PRO A 76 2.73 -23.26 8.19
CA PRO A 76 2.96 -22.36 7.07
C PRO A 76 4.45 -22.03 6.87
N GLU A 77 4.80 -21.64 5.65
CA GLU A 77 6.15 -21.16 5.32
C GLU A 77 6.48 -19.89 6.13
N PRO A 78 7.69 -19.74 6.69
CA PRO A 78 8.09 -18.51 7.35
C PRO A 78 8.03 -17.32 6.39
N VAL A 79 7.64 -16.15 6.90
CA VAL A 79 7.68 -14.89 6.17
C VAL A 79 8.97 -14.14 6.47
N ARG A 80 9.43 -13.30 5.53
CA ARG A 80 10.60 -12.44 5.74
C ARG A 80 10.29 -11.26 6.66
N PHE A 81 9.09 -10.70 6.51
CA PHE A 81 8.61 -9.57 7.30
C PHE A 81 7.43 -10.02 8.16
N ALA A 82 7.64 -10.03 9.48
CA ALA A 82 6.62 -10.33 10.48
C ALA A 82 5.80 -9.08 10.87
N GLU A 83 6.41 -7.89 10.77
CA GLU A 83 5.81 -6.61 11.13
C GLU A 83 6.01 -5.57 10.00
N LEU A 84 5.21 -4.52 10.02
CA LEU A 84 5.36 -3.36 9.15
C LEU A 84 6.03 -2.20 9.92
N PRO A 85 6.90 -1.42 9.27
CA PRO A 85 7.39 -0.18 9.86
C PRO A 85 6.25 0.83 10.07
N GLU A 86 6.50 1.84 10.88
CA GLU A 86 5.61 3.00 10.98
C GLU A 86 5.61 3.74 9.62
N PRO A 87 4.45 3.88 8.95
CA PRO A 87 4.41 4.30 7.56
C PRO A 87 4.87 5.75 7.33
N CYS A 88 4.60 6.67 8.25
CA CYS A 88 5.03 8.07 8.11
C CYS A 88 6.54 8.24 8.28
N ALA A 89 7.18 7.36 9.06
CA ALA A 89 8.63 7.34 9.25
C ALA A 89 9.39 6.60 8.14
N THR A 90 8.71 6.05 7.13
CA THR A 90 9.37 5.38 6.00
C THR A 90 9.94 6.33 4.95
N VAL A 91 9.63 7.63 5.06
CA VAL A 91 10.10 8.69 4.16
C VAL A 91 10.72 9.80 5.00
N SER A 92 11.90 10.26 4.64
CA SER A 92 12.61 11.32 5.35
C SER A 92 11.90 12.66 5.22
N GLY A 93 12.07 13.52 6.23
CA GLY A 93 11.51 14.88 6.21
C GLY A 93 12.04 15.73 5.05
N ASP A 94 13.30 15.52 4.65
CA ASP A 94 13.87 16.19 3.47
C ASP A 94 13.15 15.74 2.18
N THR A 95 12.96 14.43 1.99
CA THR A 95 12.19 13.89 0.84
C THR A 95 10.75 14.45 0.84
N ILE A 96 10.08 14.49 2.00
CA ILE A 96 8.72 15.05 2.10
C ILE A 96 8.71 16.53 1.74
N SER A 97 9.67 17.32 2.21
CA SER A 97 9.74 18.76 1.91
C SER A 97 9.92 19.03 0.40
N ASP A 98 10.66 18.16 -0.29
CA ASP A 98 10.89 18.26 -1.72
C ASP A 98 9.69 17.77 -2.56
N VAL A 99 9.02 16.69 -2.12
CA VAL A 99 7.93 16.04 -2.87
C VAL A 99 6.57 16.65 -2.56
N VAL A 100 6.34 17.11 -1.35
CA VAL A 100 5.09 17.76 -0.91
C VAL A 100 5.43 19.09 -0.24
N PRO A 101 5.75 20.13 -1.02
CA PRO A 101 5.99 21.46 -0.47
C PRO A 101 4.80 21.94 0.35
N GLU A 102 5.09 22.66 1.43
CA GLU A 102 4.08 23.10 2.41
C GLU A 102 3.19 21.96 2.94
N ALA A 103 3.77 20.76 3.14
CA ALA A 103 3.04 19.64 3.74
C ALA A 103 2.47 20.01 5.11
N ASP A 104 1.16 19.85 5.27
CA ASP A 104 0.46 19.97 6.53
C ASP A 104 -0.44 18.73 6.73
N PRO A 105 -0.20 17.91 7.76
CA PRO A 105 0.90 18.02 8.73
C PRO A 105 2.28 17.66 8.12
N GLU A 106 3.34 18.30 8.63
CA GLU A 106 4.73 18.12 8.16
C GLU A 106 5.21 16.65 8.23
N HIS A 107 4.80 15.93 9.28
CA HIS A 107 5.17 14.53 9.48
C HIS A 107 4.19 13.53 8.85
N GLY A 108 3.16 14.03 8.16
CA GLY A 108 2.12 13.21 7.57
C GLY A 108 1.07 12.72 8.56
N ASP A 109 -0.07 12.35 8.01
CA ASP A 109 -1.20 11.77 8.70
C ASP A 109 -1.17 10.25 8.53
N LYS A 110 -0.95 9.54 9.64
CA LYS A 110 -1.14 8.09 9.67
C LYS A 110 -2.62 7.78 9.46
N LEU A 111 -2.91 6.99 8.43
CA LEU A 111 -4.28 6.60 8.09
C LEU A 111 -4.73 5.40 8.93
N ASP A 112 -5.97 5.44 9.38
CA ASP A 112 -6.60 4.32 10.09
C ASP A 112 -6.77 3.11 9.18
N SER A 113 -6.46 1.93 9.71
CA SER A 113 -6.62 0.65 9.03
C SER A 113 -7.55 -0.26 9.85
N PRO A 114 -8.51 -0.96 9.21
CA PRO A 114 -9.28 -2.00 9.89
C PRO A 114 -8.43 -3.24 10.22
N ASP A 115 -7.25 -3.38 9.61
CA ASP A 115 -6.30 -4.45 9.85
C ASP A 115 -4.87 -3.88 10.00
N PRO A 116 -4.56 -3.23 11.13
CA PRO A 116 -3.27 -2.57 11.36
C PRO A 116 -2.10 -3.55 11.50
N ALA A 117 -2.37 -4.85 11.67
CA ALA A 117 -1.34 -5.89 11.79
C ALA A 117 -0.70 -6.25 10.44
N THR A 118 -1.42 -6.01 9.34
CA THR A 118 -0.96 -6.32 7.98
C THR A 118 -1.07 -5.15 7.01
N SER A 119 -1.63 -4.01 7.45
CA SER A 119 -1.72 -2.80 6.66
C SER A 119 -1.40 -1.55 7.45
N ALA A 120 -0.61 -0.67 6.84
CA ALA A 120 -0.30 0.64 7.38
C ALA A 120 -0.21 1.65 6.24
N ALA A 121 -0.65 2.88 6.45
CA ALA A 121 -0.52 3.93 5.44
C ALA A 121 -0.29 5.31 6.08
N CYS A 122 0.35 6.19 5.33
CA CYS A 122 0.56 7.59 5.68
C CYS A 122 0.22 8.48 4.49
N LEU A 123 -0.34 9.65 4.77
CA LEU A 123 -0.70 10.68 3.80
C LEU A 123 0.01 11.97 4.13
N TRP A 124 0.58 12.61 3.12
CA TRP A 124 0.99 14.01 3.17
C TRP A 124 0.21 14.79 2.13
N SER A 125 -0.18 16.01 2.46
CA SER A 125 -0.76 16.95 1.50
C SER A 125 -0.24 18.36 1.74
N GLY A 126 -0.05 19.11 0.67
CA GLY A 126 0.41 20.49 0.71
C GLY A 126 -0.16 21.28 -0.45
N LEU A 127 -0.23 22.59 -0.27
CA LEU A 127 -0.65 23.55 -1.29
C LEU A 127 0.35 24.69 -1.28
N ASP A 128 1.28 24.68 -2.22
CA ASP A 128 2.26 25.74 -2.42
C ASP A 128 1.73 26.69 -3.49
N ASP A 129 1.40 27.92 -3.08
CA ASP A 129 0.58 28.87 -3.85
C ASP A 129 -0.74 28.23 -4.34
N TYR A 130 -0.83 27.86 -5.61
CA TYR A 130 -2.00 27.19 -6.21
C TYR A 130 -1.71 25.78 -6.68
N GLN A 131 -0.52 25.26 -6.38
CA GLN A 131 -0.08 23.93 -6.76
C GLN A 131 -0.26 22.93 -5.62
N PHE A 132 -1.28 22.09 -5.75
CA PHE A 132 -1.54 21.02 -4.81
C PHE A 132 -0.64 19.82 -5.03
N ARG A 133 -0.16 19.22 -3.94
CA ARG A 133 0.49 17.91 -3.90
C ARG A 133 -0.12 17.04 -2.84
N SER A 134 -0.23 15.75 -3.12
CA SER A 134 -0.42 14.75 -2.08
C SER A 134 0.37 13.49 -2.37
N LEU A 135 0.98 12.93 -1.34
CA LEU A 135 1.70 11.67 -1.36
C LEU A 135 1.03 10.71 -0.38
N THR A 136 0.66 9.51 -0.81
CA THR A 136 0.25 8.43 0.09
C THR A 136 1.21 7.26 -0.05
N VAL A 137 1.72 6.77 1.08
CA VAL A 137 2.49 5.54 1.16
C VAL A 137 1.61 4.50 1.84
N SER A 138 1.35 3.38 1.17
CA SER A 138 0.59 2.26 1.69
C SER A 138 1.43 1.00 1.70
N LEU A 139 1.41 0.30 2.83
CA LEU A 139 2.12 -0.95 3.06
C LEU A 139 1.10 -2.07 3.29
N ARG A 140 1.28 -3.19 2.59
CA ARG A 140 0.48 -4.41 2.78
C ARG A 140 1.40 -5.62 2.96
N ARG A 141 1.34 -6.24 4.13
CA ARG A 141 2.05 -7.47 4.47
C ARG A 141 1.15 -8.68 4.26
N PHE A 142 1.73 -9.78 3.81
CA PHE A 142 1.02 -11.04 3.61
C PHE A 142 1.65 -12.12 4.48
N ASP A 143 0.82 -12.77 5.30
CA ASP A 143 1.19 -13.98 6.01
C ASP A 143 1.10 -15.21 5.10
N SER A 144 1.97 -16.18 5.33
CA SER A 144 1.82 -17.50 4.76
C SER A 144 0.69 -18.26 5.46
N ASP A 145 -0.08 -19.02 4.69
CA ASP A 145 -1.13 -19.88 5.23
C ASP A 145 -1.24 -21.16 4.39
N LEU A 146 -1.50 -22.28 5.06
CA LEU A 146 -1.52 -23.61 4.42
C LEU A 146 -2.62 -23.76 3.36
N SER A 147 -3.68 -22.93 3.40
CA SER A 147 -4.81 -23.01 2.49
C SER A 147 -4.70 -22.06 1.30
N VAL A 148 -4.01 -20.93 1.45
CA VAL A 148 -3.93 -19.87 0.41
C VAL A 148 -2.52 -19.63 -0.15
N GLY A 149 -1.49 -20.28 0.41
CA GLY A 149 -0.12 -20.24 -0.12
C GLY A 149 0.83 -19.37 0.71
N SER A 150 2.06 -19.22 0.21
CA SER A 150 3.10 -18.42 0.87
C SER A 150 2.75 -16.92 0.86
N GLY A 151 3.27 -16.17 1.84
CA GLY A 151 3.09 -14.72 1.88
C GLY A 151 3.64 -14.03 0.62
N ASP A 152 4.75 -14.52 0.08
CA ASP A 152 5.37 -13.99 -1.14
C ASP A 152 4.49 -14.18 -2.38
N GLU A 153 3.95 -15.39 -2.60
CA GLU A 153 3.05 -15.66 -3.73
C GLU A 153 1.77 -14.82 -3.66
N ARG A 154 1.26 -14.59 -2.45
CA ARG A 154 0.10 -13.73 -2.23
C ARG A 154 0.41 -12.27 -2.55
N ALA A 155 1.59 -11.79 -2.16
CA ALA A 155 2.06 -10.45 -2.50
C ALA A 155 2.19 -10.27 -4.02
N VAL A 156 2.73 -11.27 -4.74
CA VAL A 156 2.78 -11.28 -6.22
C VAL A 156 1.37 -11.16 -6.83
N GLY A 157 0.40 -11.90 -6.29
CA GLY A 157 -1.00 -11.82 -6.72
C GLY A 157 -1.57 -10.41 -6.54
N TYR A 158 -1.31 -9.80 -5.38
CA TYR A 158 -1.79 -8.46 -5.05
C TYR A 158 -1.18 -7.36 -5.92
N VAL A 159 0.12 -7.44 -6.26
CA VAL A 159 0.74 -6.50 -7.21
C VAL A 159 -0.02 -6.51 -8.54
N ARG A 160 -0.33 -7.70 -9.07
CA ARG A 160 -1.07 -7.83 -10.34
C ARG A 160 -2.46 -7.21 -10.27
N GLU A 161 -3.17 -7.45 -9.17
CA GLU A 161 -4.50 -6.85 -8.93
C GLU A 161 -4.43 -5.32 -8.90
N MET A 162 -3.47 -4.74 -8.17
CA MET A 162 -3.29 -3.29 -8.11
C MET A 162 -2.99 -2.68 -9.48
N VAL A 163 -2.08 -3.29 -10.25
CA VAL A 163 -1.74 -2.82 -11.60
C VAL A 163 -2.93 -2.96 -12.55
N GLU A 164 -3.68 -4.06 -12.48
CA GLU A 164 -4.87 -4.29 -13.30
C GLU A 164 -6.00 -3.31 -12.97
N GLU A 165 -6.24 -3.02 -11.68
CA GLU A 165 -7.21 -2.02 -11.23
C GLU A 165 -6.95 -0.67 -11.88
N ILE A 166 -5.71 -0.17 -11.83
CA ILE A 166 -5.35 1.14 -12.37
C ILE A 166 -5.46 1.16 -13.90
N THR A 167 -4.97 0.11 -14.55
CA THR A 167 -4.85 0.06 -16.02
C THR A 167 -6.18 -0.25 -16.72
N SER A 168 -7.15 -0.83 -16.00
CA SER A 168 -8.46 -1.17 -16.52
C SER A 168 -9.56 -0.18 -16.14
N ASP A 169 -9.29 0.76 -15.22
CA ASP A 169 -10.22 1.81 -14.84
C ASP A 169 -10.38 2.81 -15.99
N GLU A 170 -11.61 2.94 -16.50
CA GLU A 170 -11.93 3.84 -17.60
C GLU A 170 -11.81 5.31 -17.22
N ASP A 171 -11.81 5.67 -15.94
CA ASP A 171 -11.64 7.04 -15.47
C ASP A 171 -10.17 7.50 -15.50
N ASN A 172 -9.23 6.54 -15.52
CA ASN A 172 -7.80 6.81 -15.68
C ASN A 172 -7.47 7.04 -17.16
N LYS A 173 -6.97 8.23 -17.49
CA LYS A 173 -6.61 8.63 -18.85
C LYS A 173 -5.10 8.57 -19.06
N ASP A 174 -4.72 8.31 -20.31
CA ASP A 174 -3.33 8.29 -20.76
C ASP A 174 -2.43 7.42 -19.87
N VAL A 175 -2.92 6.23 -19.53
CA VAL A 175 -2.21 5.31 -18.64
C VAL A 175 -0.96 4.78 -19.33
N GLU A 176 0.20 5.05 -18.73
CA GLU A 176 1.50 4.54 -19.16
C GLU A 176 2.11 3.71 -18.04
N THR A 177 2.57 2.50 -18.37
CA THR A 177 3.22 1.60 -17.41
C THR A 177 4.67 1.31 -17.81
N ALA A 178 5.55 1.21 -16.83
CA ALA A 178 6.93 0.82 -17.01
C ALA A 178 7.40 -0.04 -15.84
N ALA A 179 8.23 -1.06 -16.13
CA ALA A 179 8.94 -1.77 -15.08
C ALA A 179 10.00 -0.86 -14.45
N LEU A 180 10.06 -0.84 -13.12
CA LEU A 180 11.03 -0.10 -12.34
C LEU A 180 12.03 -1.09 -11.71
N ALA A 181 13.26 -1.07 -12.20
CA ALA A 181 14.31 -1.96 -11.69
C ALA A 181 15.03 -1.32 -10.51
N GLY A 182 15.47 -2.13 -9.55
CA GLY A 182 16.21 -1.65 -8.37
C GLY A 182 15.33 -1.34 -7.16
N THR A 183 14.00 -1.34 -7.32
CA THR A 183 13.03 -1.09 -6.26
C THR A 183 12.36 -2.40 -5.86
N GLY A 184 12.92 -3.08 -4.85
CA GLY A 184 12.41 -4.37 -4.36
C GLY A 184 12.69 -5.54 -5.32
N ASP A 185 11.91 -6.60 -5.18
CA ASP A 185 11.97 -7.80 -6.04
C ASP A 185 11.28 -7.56 -7.39
N GLU A 186 10.23 -6.75 -7.41
CA GLU A 186 9.58 -6.22 -8.61
C GLU A 186 8.93 -4.87 -8.31
N ALA A 187 8.91 -3.97 -9.29
CA ALA A 187 8.14 -2.74 -9.21
C ALA A 187 7.61 -2.31 -10.58
N THR A 188 6.45 -1.66 -10.57
CA THR A 188 5.81 -1.05 -11.74
C THR A 188 5.53 0.42 -11.44
N SER A 189 6.05 1.30 -12.29
CA SER A 189 5.73 2.73 -12.35
C SER A 189 4.56 2.94 -13.30
N ILE A 190 3.57 3.73 -12.89
CA ILE A 190 2.32 3.96 -13.62
C ILE A 190 2.00 5.45 -13.60
N ALA A 191 2.03 6.09 -14.76
CA ALA A 191 1.59 7.48 -14.93
C ALA A 191 0.19 7.51 -15.54
N TYR A 192 -0.67 8.40 -15.05
CA TYR A 192 -2.02 8.58 -15.59
C TYR A 192 -2.63 9.91 -15.14
N HIS A 193 -3.79 10.22 -15.70
CA HIS A 193 -4.57 11.41 -15.36
C HIS A 193 -5.95 11.00 -14.86
N VAL A 194 -6.48 11.74 -13.89
CA VAL A 194 -7.85 11.57 -13.41
C VAL A 194 -8.54 12.92 -13.42
N LYS A 195 -9.77 12.97 -13.94
CA LYS A 195 -10.64 14.13 -13.80
C LYS A 195 -11.63 13.88 -12.69
N LYS A 196 -11.70 14.79 -11.73
CA LYS A 196 -12.64 14.72 -10.61
C LYS A 196 -13.54 15.93 -10.67
N ALA A 197 -14.83 15.74 -10.39
CA ALA A 197 -15.75 16.87 -10.28
C ALA A 197 -15.49 17.65 -8.99
N ALA A 198 -15.31 18.97 -9.07
CA ALA A 198 -15.46 19.88 -7.94
C ALA A 198 -16.58 20.88 -8.22
N GLY A 199 -17.77 20.58 -7.66
CA GLY A 199 -18.94 21.41 -7.88
C GLY A 199 -19.48 21.29 -9.31
N GLU A 200 -19.45 22.39 -10.06
CA GLU A 200 -19.88 22.45 -11.47
C GLU A 200 -18.72 22.27 -12.46
N ASP A 201 -17.48 22.26 -11.95
CA ASP A 201 -16.25 22.17 -12.73
C ASP A 201 -15.60 20.78 -12.61
N GLU A 202 -14.62 20.53 -13.48
CA GLU A 202 -13.77 19.35 -13.44
C GLU A 202 -12.31 19.76 -13.21
N GLU A 203 -11.69 19.14 -12.22
CA GLU A 203 -10.29 19.34 -11.88
C GLU A 203 -9.50 18.14 -12.36
N GLU A 204 -8.45 18.43 -13.12
CA GLU A 204 -7.51 17.43 -13.58
C GLU A 204 -6.41 17.22 -12.56
N TYR A 205 -6.20 15.96 -12.18
CA TYR A 205 -5.10 15.54 -11.33
C TYR A 205 -4.18 14.66 -12.15
N ARG A 206 -2.89 15.03 -12.17
CA ARG A 206 -1.84 14.14 -12.63
C ARG A 206 -1.50 13.17 -11.52
N GLN A 207 -1.43 11.89 -11.86
CA GLN A 207 -1.12 10.81 -10.95
C GLN A 207 0.16 10.11 -11.38
N HIS A 208 0.97 9.75 -10.40
CA HIS A 208 2.05 8.81 -10.56
C HIS A 208 2.00 7.80 -9.41
N ARG A 209 1.79 6.53 -9.76
CA ARG A 209 1.75 5.44 -8.80
C ARG A 209 2.91 4.50 -9.02
N VAL A 210 3.58 4.09 -7.95
CA VAL A 210 4.55 2.99 -7.96
C VAL A 210 4.00 1.87 -7.09
N VAL A 211 3.91 0.66 -7.67
CA VAL A 211 3.58 -0.56 -6.94
C VAL A 211 4.82 -1.43 -6.93
N ALA A 212 5.41 -1.63 -5.76
CA ALA A 212 6.62 -2.42 -5.55
C ALA A 212 6.38 -3.57 -4.58
N ARG A 213 7.07 -4.69 -4.75
CA ARG A 213 7.07 -5.81 -3.81
C ARG A 213 8.48 -6.09 -3.32
N THR A 214 8.59 -6.38 -2.02
CA THR A 214 9.77 -7.01 -1.42
C THR A 214 9.29 -8.19 -0.57
N ALA A 215 9.63 -9.40 -0.99
CA ALA A 215 9.11 -10.66 -0.46
C ALA A 215 7.59 -10.59 -0.21
N ASN A 216 7.17 -10.78 1.05
CA ASN A 216 5.78 -10.81 1.46
C ASN A 216 5.16 -9.42 1.77
N VAL A 217 5.79 -8.31 1.34
CA VAL A 217 5.26 -6.95 1.51
C VAL A 217 5.10 -6.26 0.14
N VAL A 218 3.95 -5.62 -0.07
CA VAL A 218 3.69 -4.72 -1.19
C VAL A 218 3.67 -3.28 -0.67
N VAL A 219 4.40 -2.42 -1.36
CA VAL A 219 4.47 -0.98 -1.18
C VAL A 219 3.73 -0.33 -2.34
N THR A 220 2.79 0.55 -2.03
CA THR A 220 2.13 1.40 -3.02
C THR A 220 2.42 2.86 -2.66
N VAL A 221 3.07 3.57 -3.58
CA VAL A 221 3.28 5.01 -3.51
C VAL A 221 2.32 5.67 -4.47
N ASP A 222 1.49 6.57 -3.96
CA ASP A 222 0.49 7.33 -4.69
C ASP A 222 0.85 8.81 -4.66
N TYR A 223 1.29 9.36 -5.78
CA TYR A 223 1.64 10.76 -5.87
C TYR A 223 0.72 11.51 -6.83
N SER A 224 0.01 12.49 -6.30
CA SER A 224 -1.01 13.27 -7.00
C SER A 224 -0.64 14.74 -7.01
N GLY A 225 -0.94 15.42 -8.12
CA GLY A 225 -0.68 16.84 -8.27
C GLY A 225 -1.71 17.52 -9.17
N ALA A 226 -2.06 18.76 -8.81
CA ALA A 226 -2.96 19.60 -9.58
C ALA A 226 -2.52 21.08 -9.48
N GLY A 227 -2.81 21.85 -10.52
CA GLY A 227 -2.72 23.30 -10.50
C GLY A 227 -4.12 23.90 -10.39
N PHE A 228 -4.33 24.77 -9.41
CA PHE A 228 -5.59 25.49 -9.19
C PHE A 228 -5.48 26.94 -9.66
N GLU A 229 -6.61 27.63 -9.75
CA GLU A 229 -6.68 29.06 -10.14
C GLU A 229 -5.96 29.40 -11.47
N GLY A 230 -5.87 28.42 -12.37
CA GLY A 230 -5.21 28.54 -13.67
C GLY A 230 -3.71 28.31 -13.66
N ASP A 231 -3.14 27.88 -12.52
CA ASP A 231 -1.75 27.46 -12.40
C ASP A 231 -1.51 26.12 -13.11
N ASP A 232 -0.24 25.87 -13.44
CA ASP A 232 0.16 24.69 -14.18
C ASP A 232 0.08 23.42 -13.32
N THR A 233 -0.37 22.32 -13.94
CA THR A 233 -0.29 21.00 -13.31
C THR A 233 1.17 20.52 -13.26
N PRO A 234 1.58 19.84 -12.20
CA PRO A 234 3.01 19.54 -11.94
C PRO A 234 3.63 18.69 -13.03
N GLY A 235 4.86 18.99 -13.45
CA GLY A 235 5.50 18.29 -14.56
C GLY A 235 5.55 16.76 -14.37
N ALA A 236 5.13 16.00 -15.39
CA ALA A 236 5.04 14.55 -15.32
C ALA A 236 6.38 13.85 -15.04
N GLY A 237 7.48 14.35 -15.61
CA GLY A 237 8.83 13.82 -15.38
C GLY A 237 9.26 13.97 -13.92
N GLY A 238 9.08 15.16 -13.34
CA GLY A 238 9.39 15.41 -11.94
C GLY A 238 8.52 14.59 -11.00
N MET A 239 7.22 14.46 -11.30
CA MET A 239 6.33 13.61 -10.51
C MET A 239 6.73 12.13 -10.55
N LYS A 240 7.14 11.64 -11.71
CA LYS A 240 7.66 10.29 -11.86
C LYS A 240 8.91 10.08 -11.01
N GLU A 241 9.92 10.93 -11.19
CA GLU A 241 11.21 10.81 -10.49
C GLU A 241 11.01 10.87 -8.97
N ALA A 242 10.16 11.77 -8.49
CA ALA A 242 9.80 11.88 -7.07
C ALA A 242 9.15 10.60 -6.53
N ALA A 243 8.14 10.07 -7.22
CA ALA A 243 7.43 8.87 -6.77
C ALA A 243 8.31 7.61 -6.80
N GLU A 244 9.18 7.46 -7.80
CA GLU A 244 10.15 6.37 -7.89
C GLU A 244 11.18 6.46 -6.75
N ALA A 245 11.70 7.66 -6.46
CA ALA A 245 12.64 7.87 -5.34
C ALA A 245 12.00 7.58 -3.97
N VAL A 246 10.76 8.02 -3.74
CA VAL A 246 10.00 7.67 -2.52
C VAL A 246 9.83 6.16 -2.42
N ALA A 247 9.47 5.47 -3.51
CA ALA A 247 9.29 4.02 -3.49
C ALA A 247 10.58 3.28 -3.12
N GLU A 248 11.74 3.72 -3.63
CA GLU A 248 13.04 3.18 -3.25
C GLU A 248 13.33 3.37 -1.75
N GLU A 249 13.08 4.57 -1.22
CA GLU A 249 13.27 4.88 0.19
C GLU A 249 12.38 4.02 1.10
N VAL A 250 11.09 3.91 0.77
CA VAL A 250 10.12 3.12 1.53
C VAL A 250 10.49 1.63 1.49
N VAL A 251 10.88 1.10 0.33
CA VAL A 251 11.34 -0.29 0.22
C VAL A 251 12.61 -0.53 1.04
N ALA A 252 13.53 0.42 1.09
CA ALA A 252 14.71 0.34 1.95
C ALA A 252 14.31 0.31 3.44
N ALA A 253 13.36 1.15 3.85
CA ALA A 253 12.84 1.17 5.22
C ALA A 253 12.15 -0.15 5.59
N VAL A 254 11.36 -0.74 4.70
CA VAL A 254 10.77 -2.08 4.88
C VAL A 254 11.86 -3.14 4.99
N ASN A 255 12.86 -3.14 4.11
CA ASN A 255 13.95 -4.10 4.15
C ASN A 255 14.76 -4.04 5.47
N ALA A 256 14.82 -2.87 6.11
CA ALA A 256 15.47 -2.69 7.41
C ALA A 256 14.70 -3.34 8.57
N THR A 257 13.42 -3.73 8.39
CA THR A 257 12.64 -4.46 9.40
C THR A 257 12.69 -5.98 9.23
N ALA A 258 13.44 -6.50 8.25
CA ALA A 258 13.58 -7.92 8.05
C ALA A 258 14.18 -8.59 9.30
N GLU A 259 13.52 -9.64 9.80
CA GLU A 259 14.10 -10.46 10.85
C GLU A 259 15.08 -11.46 10.25
N GLU A 260 16.25 -11.61 10.86
CA GLU A 260 17.18 -12.69 10.51
C GLU A 260 16.55 -14.03 10.92
N PRO A 261 16.49 -15.04 10.03
CA PRO A 261 15.91 -16.34 10.37
C PRO A 261 16.83 -17.06 11.38
N GLY A 262 16.59 -16.90 12.68
CA GLY A 262 17.33 -17.63 13.71
C GLY A 262 17.34 -17.09 15.15
N GLY A 263 16.60 -16.03 15.48
CA GLY A 263 16.55 -15.48 16.84
C GLY A 263 15.58 -16.22 17.77
N ALA A 264 15.96 -17.41 18.25
CA ALA A 264 15.28 -18.02 19.39
C ALA A 264 15.43 -17.12 20.64
N GLU A 265 14.32 -16.99 21.37
CA GLU A 265 14.19 -16.24 22.62
C GLU A 265 15.35 -16.48 23.60
N GLY A 266 15.93 -15.38 24.06
CA GLY A 266 16.87 -15.33 25.18
C GLY A 266 16.47 -14.18 26.09
N GLY A 267 15.36 -14.33 26.81
CA GLY A 267 15.02 -13.45 27.92
C GLY A 267 16.07 -13.55 29.02
N ALA A 268 16.66 -12.41 29.37
CA ALA A 268 17.29 -12.18 30.66
C ALA A 268 16.95 -10.75 31.10
N ASP A 269 15.89 -10.68 31.91
CA ASP A 269 15.68 -9.66 32.91
C ASP A 269 16.86 -9.68 33.90
N GLU A 270 17.53 -8.55 34.07
CA GLU A 270 18.15 -8.17 35.34
C GLU A 270 18.39 -6.66 35.35
N GLY A 271 17.51 -5.94 36.06
CA GLY A 271 17.73 -4.55 36.42
C GLY A 271 18.71 -4.41 37.58
N ALA A 272 19.45 -3.29 37.62
CA ALA A 272 19.88 -2.62 38.85
C ALA A 272 20.44 -1.22 38.56
N ASP A 273 19.57 -0.24 38.83
CA ASP A 273 19.74 1.04 39.52
C ASP A 273 21.12 1.66 39.84
N ALA A 274 21.09 3.00 39.76
CA ALA A 274 21.82 4.04 40.49
C ALA A 274 23.29 4.37 40.20
N GLY A 275 23.50 5.66 39.88
CA GLY A 275 24.68 6.40 40.36
C GLY A 275 25.09 7.61 39.53
N GLY A 276 24.37 8.73 39.62
CA GLY A 276 24.95 10.04 39.34
C GLY A 276 26.07 10.38 40.34
N PRO A 277 26.95 11.34 40.02
CA PRO A 277 26.74 12.66 40.59
C PRO A 277 27.00 13.82 39.62
N GLY A 278 26.36 14.95 39.91
CA GLY A 278 26.51 16.20 39.19
C GLY A 278 27.61 17.13 39.70
N GLY A 279 27.59 18.35 39.15
CA GLY A 279 28.42 19.51 39.48
C GLY A 279 29.04 20.10 38.20
N ALA A 280 28.36 21.02 37.50
CA ALA A 280 28.41 22.48 37.72
C ALA A 280 29.82 23.08 37.57
N GLN A 281 30.08 23.88 36.53
CA GLN A 281 29.93 25.34 36.57
C GLN A 281 30.55 25.99 35.32
N GLU A 282 29.92 27.12 34.98
CA GLU A 282 30.18 28.14 33.97
C GLU A 282 31.62 28.65 33.90
N ASP A 283 32.05 29.10 32.72
CA ASP A 283 32.69 30.42 32.59
C ASP A 283 32.57 30.99 31.17
N ALA A 284 32.59 32.32 31.13
CA ALA A 284 32.10 33.17 30.06
C ALA A 284 33.18 33.63 29.05
N GLY A 285 32.70 34.08 27.90
CA GLY A 285 33.21 35.31 27.25
C GLY A 285 34.08 35.14 26.02
N GLY A 286 33.69 35.81 24.93
CA GLY A 286 34.58 36.10 23.80
C GLY A 286 33.85 36.50 22.53
N ALA A 287 33.44 37.76 22.45
CA ALA A 287 32.99 38.41 21.22
C ALA A 287 34.13 38.52 20.17
N GLY A 288 33.77 38.53 18.89
CA GLY A 288 34.69 38.85 17.80
C GLY A 288 34.04 38.72 16.42
N ASP A 289 33.37 39.79 15.99
CA ASP A 289 33.06 40.11 14.59
C ASP A 289 34.27 39.95 13.67
N ALA A 290 34.08 39.34 12.49
CA ALA A 290 34.80 39.69 11.28
C ALA A 290 34.04 39.25 10.02
N GLU A 291 33.64 40.28 9.30
CA GLU A 291 33.07 40.39 7.96
C GLU A 291 33.84 39.66 6.83
N SER A 292 33.09 39.40 5.75
CA SER A 292 33.48 39.53 4.33
C SER A 292 34.33 38.44 3.66
N GLY A 293 33.72 37.77 2.68
CA GLY A 293 34.37 36.90 1.70
C GLY A 293 33.47 36.58 0.50
N GLU A 294 33.20 37.59 -0.35
CA GLU A 294 32.66 37.41 -1.70
C GLU A 294 33.64 36.61 -2.60
N PRO A 295 33.16 35.71 -3.48
CA PRO A 295 33.98 35.11 -4.52
C PRO A 295 34.12 36.03 -5.76
N PRO A 296 35.29 36.08 -6.41
CA PRO A 296 35.53 37.00 -7.51
C PRO A 296 34.82 36.60 -8.81
N SER A 297 34.15 37.58 -9.41
CA SER A 297 33.71 37.58 -10.81
C SER A 297 34.91 37.50 -11.74
N ASN A 298 34.88 36.57 -12.70
CA ASN A 298 35.85 36.51 -13.79
C ASN A 298 35.13 36.86 -15.09
N SER A 299 35.22 38.12 -15.50
CA SER A 299 34.88 38.60 -16.84
C SER A 299 36.17 38.62 -17.66
N VAL A 300 36.19 37.88 -18.76
CA VAL A 300 37.20 38.03 -19.81
C VAL A 300 36.47 38.51 -21.05
N GLU A 301 36.59 39.81 -21.32
CA GLU A 301 36.38 40.38 -22.65
C GLU A 301 37.63 40.15 -23.51
N GLY A 302 37.41 39.78 -24.76
CA GLY A 302 38.41 39.71 -25.81
C GLY A 302 37.72 39.84 -27.17
N GLU A 303 37.73 41.07 -27.69
CA GLU A 303 37.37 41.48 -29.05
C GLU A 303 38.03 40.61 -30.14
N ASP A 304 37.32 40.40 -31.26
CA ASP A 304 37.91 40.63 -32.59
C ASP A 304 36.84 40.73 -33.71
N ALA A 305 36.74 41.97 -34.21
CA ALA A 305 36.58 42.48 -35.56
C ALA A 305 35.73 41.79 -36.67
N GLN A 306 34.94 42.66 -37.31
CA GLN A 306 34.32 42.54 -38.64
C GLN A 306 35.34 42.43 -39.78
N GLY A 307 34.96 41.66 -40.82
CA GLY A 307 35.61 41.57 -42.13
C GLY A 307 35.03 40.45 -42.98
#